data_AF-A0A9Q1DD39-F1
#
_entry.id   AF-A0A9Q1DD39-F1
#
_cell.length_a   1.000
_cell.length_b   1.000
_cell.length_c   1.000
_cell.angle_alpha   90.00
_cell.angle_beta   90.00
_cell.angle_gamma   90.00
#
_symmetry.space_group_name_H-M   'P 1'
#
loop_
_entity.id
_entity.type
_entity.pdbx_description
1 polymer ?
#
loop_
_entity_poly.entity_id
_entity_poly.type
_entity_poly.pdbx_seq_one_letter_code
_entity_poly.pdbx_strand_id
1 'polypeptide(L)'
;MRRPFVQSSTHHCDPASLLNYSDFGGGEKMAENLKGCSVPCKLSLDQLQTRCRQEKVSCKLLGVSKNNINDYEVEYLCDYKRMKAVEFYLVKWKDYPESENTWEPRRNLKCVKLLRQFQEDLEAELRRRRKRAGGARLDPGVASSLVQRARQRQRLQRWEALLNATRNHKGRIFVRNDADLDGPPRDFTYINNYKTGDGIALTEVAVGCECQDCLGAPAGGCCAGASLHRFAYNERGQVRLRAGLPIYECNSRCRCAADCPNRVVQRGIQYDLCIFKTHDGRGWGVRTMEHIRKNCFVMEYVGEIITTEEAERRGHIYDRQGATYLFDLDYVEDVYTVDAAHYGNISHFVNHSCNPNLQVYNVFIDNLDERLPRIAFFSTRPIRAGEELTFDYKMQIDPVDAESTKMDSNFSLAGLTGSP
;
A
#
# COMPACT_ATOMS: atom_id res chain seq x y z
N MET A 1 31.59 -71.56 -6.80
CA MET A 1 31.21 -71.22 -5.41
C MET A 1 30.46 -69.88 -5.39
N ARG A 2 29.12 -69.88 -5.52
CA ARG A 2 28.22 -68.77 -5.14
C ARG A 2 26.83 -69.35 -4.87
N ARG A 3 26.25 -69.03 -3.71
CA ARG A 3 24.87 -69.36 -3.28
C ARG A 3 23.91 -68.19 -3.58
N PRO A 4 22.58 -68.40 -3.58
CA PRO A 4 21.59 -67.58 -4.29
C PRO A 4 20.72 -66.64 -3.41
N PHE A 5 20.08 -65.68 -4.10
CA PHE A 5 18.77 -64.99 -3.94
C PHE A 5 18.10 -64.78 -2.57
N VAL A 6 17.68 -63.53 -2.32
CA VAL A 6 16.41 -63.14 -1.68
C VAL A 6 15.86 -61.87 -2.38
N GLN A 7 14.55 -61.88 -2.68
CA GLN A 7 13.75 -60.83 -3.32
C GLN A 7 13.50 -59.62 -2.41
N SER A 8 13.35 -58.41 -2.97
CA SER A 8 12.77 -57.25 -2.27
C SER A 8 11.56 -56.70 -3.04
N SER A 9 10.54 -56.36 -2.25
CA SER A 9 9.18 -55.97 -2.64
C SER A 9 9.07 -54.49 -3.01
N THR A 10 8.20 -54.22 -3.98
CA THR A 10 7.74 -52.90 -4.42
C THR A 10 6.50 -52.46 -3.61
N HIS A 11 6.48 -51.23 -3.11
CA HIS A 11 5.25 -50.57 -2.64
C HIS A 11 4.92 -49.35 -3.51
N HIS A 12 3.76 -49.42 -4.16
CA HIS A 12 3.01 -48.29 -4.73
C HIS A 12 2.05 -47.76 -3.65
N CYS A 13 1.86 -46.44 -3.58
CA CYS A 13 0.78 -45.80 -2.84
C CYS A 13 -0.11 -45.02 -3.81
N ASP A 14 -1.40 -45.27 -3.72
CA ASP A 14 -2.49 -44.62 -4.46
C ASP A 14 -3.27 -43.69 -3.49
N PRO A 15 -3.84 -42.53 -3.92
CA PRO A 15 -4.48 -41.57 -3.03
C PRO A 15 -6.00 -41.42 -3.29
N ALA A 16 -6.85 -41.53 -2.27
CA ALA A 16 -8.19 -40.91 -2.27
C ALA A 16 -8.91 -41.00 -0.90
N SER A 17 -9.29 -39.85 -0.33
CA SER A 17 -10.57 -39.60 0.39
C SER A 17 -10.50 -38.18 0.99
N LEU A 18 -11.02 -37.16 0.30
CA LEU A 18 -12.38 -36.60 0.41
C LEU A 18 -12.63 -35.78 1.69
N LEU A 19 -13.04 -34.54 1.42
CA LEU A 19 -13.41 -33.44 2.32
C LEU A 19 -14.66 -33.75 3.14
N ASN A 20 -14.78 -33.12 4.32
CA ASN A 20 -16.05 -32.54 4.78
C ASN A 20 -15.76 -31.32 5.68
N TYR A 21 -16.31 -30.18 5.27
CA TYR A 21 -16.28 -28.89 5.95
C TYR A 21 -17.62 -28.71 6.67
N SER A 22 -17.61 -28.47 7.97
CA SER A 22 -18.75 -27.91 8.71
C SER A 22 -18.29 -27.21 9.99
N ASP A 23 -18.82 -26.00 10.17
CA ASP A 23 -18.86 -25.11 11.35
C ASP A 23 -17.62 -24.33 11.81
N PHE A 24 -17.73 -23.00 11.62
CA PHE A 24 -16.99 -21.96 12.32
C PHE A 24 -17.86 -21.39 13.45
N GLY A 25 -17.35 -21.42 14.68
CA GLY A 25 -17.88 -20.65 15.80
C GLY A 25 -16.79 -20.43 16.86
N GLY A 26 -16.52 -19.16 17.18
CA GLY A 26 -15.79 -18.74 18.39
C GLY A 26 -14.26 -18.68 18.27
N GLY A 27 -13.73 -17.45 18.32
CA GLY A 27 -12.33 -17.20 18.64
C GLY A 27 -11.97 -17.69 20.04
N GLU A 28 -10.67 -17.94 20.25
CA GLU A 28 -10.02 -18.39 21.49
C GLU A 28 -9.93 -19.90 21.79
N LYS A 29 -9.72 -20.79 20.80
CA LYS A 29 -9.25 -22.17 21.06
C LYS A 29 -8.30 -22.78 20.01
N MET A 30 -7.38 -22.02 19.41
CA MET A 30 -6.42 -22.61 18.44
C MET A 30 -5.38 -23.56 19.07
N ALA A 31 -5.20 -23.54 20.40
CA ALA A 31 -4.14 -24.31 21.08
C ALA A 31 -4.54 -25.74 21.52
N GLU A 32 -5.83 -26.11 21.49
CA GLU A 32 -6.29 -27.40 22.04
C GLU A 32 -6.04 -28.61 21.11
N ASN A 33 -5.72 -28.40 19.83
CA ASN A 33 -5.51 -29.45 18.81
C ASN A 33 -4.06 -29.58 18.30
N LEU A 34 -3.06 -29.37 19.16
CA LEU A 34 -1.64 -29.55 18.79
C LEU A 34 -1.19 -31.01 18.72
N LYS A 35 -1.95 -31.96 19.29
CA LYS A 35 -1.66 -33.40 19.19
C LYS A 35 -1.96 -33.89 17.77
N GLY A 36 -0.91 -34.14 16.99
CA GLY A 36 -1.01 -34.62 15.60
C GLY A 36 -0.56 -33.62 14.54
N CYS A 37 -0.34 -32.36 14.93
CA CYS A 37 0.23 -31.34 14.05
C CYS A 37 1.76 -31.48 13.99
N SER A 38 2.27 -32.31 13.08
CA SER A 38 3.69 -32.36 12.73
C SER A 38 3.88 -32.14 11.23
N VAL A 39 4.87 -31.33 10.89
CA VAL A 39 5.34 -31.22 9.50
C VAL A 39 6.56 -32.12 9.34
N PRO A 40 6.62 -32.98 8.30
CA PRO A 40 7.71 -33.94 8.12
C PRO A 40 9.04 -33.27 7.73
N CYS A 41 9.02 -32.00 7.35
CA CYS A 41 10.19 -31.26 6.91
C CYS A 41 10.15 -29.81 7.41
N LYS A 42 11.28 -29.34 7.97
CA LYS A 42 11.47 -27.92 8.32
C LYS A 42 11.92 -27.07 7.13
N LEU A 43 12.32 -27.70 6.01
CA LEU A 43 12.80 -27.00 4.83
C LEU A 43 11.62 -26.50 4.00
N SER A 44 11.75 -25.29 3.45
CA SER A 44 10.81 -24.79 2.44
C SER A 44 10.92 -25.60 1.14
N LEU A 45 9.91 -25.48 0.28
CA LEU A 45 9.91 -26.10 -1.05
C LEU A 45 11.16 -25.70 -1.86
N ASP A 46 11.54 -24.42 -1.80
CA ASP A 46 12.72 -23.88 -2.48
C ASP A 46 14.01 -24.50 -1.94
N GLN A 47 14.14 -24.64 -0.62
CA GLN A 47 15.29 -25.29 0.01
C GLN A 47 15.42 -26.76 -0.41
N LEU A 48 14.29 -27.47 -0.54
CA LEU A 48 14.29 -28.85 -1.04
C LEU A 48 14.70 -28.93 -2.52
N GLN A 49 14.22 -28.02 -3.37
CA GLN A 49 14.65 -27.94 -4.77
C GLN A 49 16.16 -27.66 -4.89
N THR A 50 16.67 -26.72 -4.10
CA THR A 50 18.09 -26.38 -4.03
C THR A 50 18.94 -27.60 -3.66
N ARG A 51 18.50 -28.37 -2.66
CA ARG A 51 19.18 -29.62 -2.28
C ARG A 51 19.15 -30.67 -3.39
N CYS A 52 18.02 -30.84 -4.08
CA CYS A 52 17.94 -31.73 -5.24
C CYS A 52 18.93 -31.35 -6.36
N ARG A 53 19.11 -30.05 -6.65
CA ARG A 53 20.07 -29.58 -7.66
C ARG A 53 21.53 -29.79 -7.24
N GLN A 54 21.84 -29.63 -5.95
CA GLN A 54 23.17 -29.89 -5.39
C GLN A 54 23.54 -31.37 -5.49
N GLU A 55 22.63 -32.25 -5.08
CA GLU A 55 22.83 -33.71 -5.09
C GLU A 55 22.62 -34.35 -6.47
N LYS A 56 22.28 -33.55 -7.49
CA LYS A 56 21.93 -34.00 -8.85
C LYS A 56 20.82 -35.07 -8.86
N VAL A 57 19.84 -34.91 -7.98
CA VAL A 57 18.66 -35.77 -7.87
C VAL A 57 17.45 -35.13 -8.56
N SER A 58 16.82 -35.85 -9.48
CA SER A 58 15.53 -35.43 -10.06
C SER A 58 14.37 -35.78 -9.13
N CYS A 59 13.49 -34.83 -8.86
CA CYS A 59 12.28 -35.01 -8.08
C CYS A 59 11.09 -34.35 -8.80
N LYS A 60 10.16 -35.17 -9.34
CA LYS A 60 8.97 -34.68 -10.06
C LYS A 60 8.07 -33.82 -9.17
N LEU A 61 7.90 -34.21 -7.90
CA LEU A 61 7.06 -33.47 -6.93
C LEU A 61 7.61 -32.06 -6.63
N LEU A 62 8.92 -31.88 -6.72
CA LEU A 62 9.58 -30.59 -6.55
C LEU A 62 9.80 -29.85 -7.88
N GLY A 63 9.35 -30.41 -9.01
CA GLY A 63 9.57 -29.83 -10.34
C GLY A 63 11.03 -29.89 -10.84
N VAL A 64 11.91 -30.65 -10.17
CA VAL A 64 13.32 -30.83 -10.57
C VAL A 64 13.45 -32.05 -11.48
N SER A 65 13.88 -31.84 -12.70
CA SER A 65 14.04 -32.86 -13.75
C SER A 65 15.46 -32.83 -14.30
N LYS A 66 15.84 -33.84 -15.09
CA LYS A 66 17.15 -33.86 -15.76
C LYS A 66 17.38 -32.64 -16.68
N ASN A 67 16.30 -32.00 -17.17
CA ASN A 67 16.38 -30.89 -18.10
C ASN A 67 16.64 -29.54 -17.43
N ASN A 68 16.28 -29.39 -16.15
CA ASN A 68 16.42 -28.13 -15.40
C ASN A 68 17.27 -28.28 -14.12
N ILE A 69 17.94 -29.43 -13.95
CA ILE A 69 18.79 -29.71 -12.78
C ILE A 69 20.02 -28.79 -12.68
N ASN A 70 20.35 -28.12 -13.78
CA ASN A 70 21.42 -27.13 -13.87
C ASN A 70 20.88 -25.71 -14.04
N ASP A 71 19.57 -25.50 -13.91
CA ASP A 71 18.97 -24.17 -13.90
C ASP A 71 19.01 -23.64 -12.47
N TYR A 72 19.82 -22.60 -12.27
CA TYR A 72 19.96 -21.89 -11.01
C TYR A 72 19.39 -20.48 -11.14
N GLU A 73 18.70 -20.02 -10.10
CA GLU A 73 18.11 -18.70 -10.07
C GLU A 73 19.15 -17.65 -9.66
N VAL A 74 19.17 -16.55 -10.42
CA VAL A 74 20.00 -15.38 -10.09
C VAL A 74 19.23 -14.53 -9.08
N GLU A 75 19.87 -14.24 -7.94
CA GLU A 75 19.35 -13.35 -6.93
C GLU A 75 19.57 -11.88 -7.31
N TYR A 76 20.81 -11.52 -7.63
CA TYR A 76 21.20 -10.25 -8.23
C TYR A 76 22.60 -10.34 -8.86
N LEU A 77 23.00 -9.30 -9.59
CA LEU A 77 24.33 -9.17 -10.19
C LEU A 77 25.18 -8.23 -9.33
N CYS A 78 26.38 -8.67 -8.97
CA CYS A 78 27.26 -7.97 -8.03
C CYS A 78 28.29 -7.07 -8.73
N ASP A 79 28.82 -7.52 -9.87
CA ASP A 79 29.97 -6.90 -10.51
C ASP A 79 29.99 -7.19 -12.02
N TYR A 80 30.81 -6.45 -12.76
CA TYR A 80 30.97 -6.53 -14.20
C TYR A 80 32.43 -6.40 -14.62
N LYS A 81 32.84 -7.18 -15.62
CA LYS A 81 34.15 -7.07 -16.25
C LYS A 81 34.08 -7.41 -17.73
N ARG A 82 35.01 -6.87 -18.50
CA ARG A 82 35.14 -7.13 -19.94
C ARG A 82 36.54 -7.67 -20.27
N MET A 83 36.60 -8.84 -20.90
CA MET A 83 37.84 -9.50 -21.32
C MET A 83 37.75 -9.90 -22.79
N LYS A 84 38.67 -9.43 -23.64
CA LYS A 84 38.72 -9.76 -25.09
C LYS A 84 37.35 -9.62 -25.78
N ALA A 85 36.67 -8.48 -25.53
CA ALA A 85 35.32 -8.16 -26.00
C ALA A 85 34.16 -9.04 -25.47
N VAL A 86 34.43 -9.97 -24.54
CA VAL A 86 33.40 -10.76 -23.85
C VAL A 86 33.08 -10.12 -22.49
N GLU A 87 31.80 -9.96 -22.23
CA GLU A 87 31.25 -9.44 -20.98
C GLU A 87 30.99 -10.57 -19.97
N PHE A 88 31.41 -10.36 -18.73
CA PHE A 88 31.17 -11.24 -17.60
C PHE A 88 30.52 -10.47 -16.46
N TYR A 89 29.64 -11.15 -15.74
CA TYR A 89 28.96 -10.62 -14.56
C TYR A 89 29.22 -11.54 -13.37
N LEU A 90 29.47 -10.96 -12.20
CA LEU A 90 29.53 -11.73 -10.96
C LEU A 90 28.11 -11.94 -10.45
N VAL A 91 27.70 -13.19 -10.30
CA VAL A 91 26.33 -13.58 -9.99
C VAL A 91 26.21 -13.90 -8.51
N LYS A 92 25.25 -13.29 -7.82
CA LYS A 92 24.74 -13.80 -6.54
C LYS A 92 23.65 -14.82 -6.84
N TRP A 93 23.88 -16.09 -6.51
CA TRP A 93 22.91 -17.16 -6.69
C TRP A 93 21.88 -17.16 -5.56
N LYS A 94 20.59 -17.31 -5.91
CA LYS A 94 19.49 -17.33 -4.95
C LYS A 94 19.60 -18.57 -4.06
N ASP A 95 19.49 -18.37 -2.74
CA ASP A 95 19.58 -19.43 -1.71
C ASP A 95 20.98 -20.04 -1.50
N TYR A 96 22.03 -19.46 -2.09
CA TYR A 96 23.43 -19.87 -1.86
C TYR A 96 24.22 -18.77 -1.11
N PRO A 97 25.28 -19.12 -0.37
CA PRO A 97 26.14 -18.12 0.28
C PRO A 97 26.97 -17.33 -0.75
N GLU A 98 27.43 -16.13 -0.37
CA GLU A 98 28.23 -15.25 -1.25
C GLU A 98 29.58 -15.86 -1.66
N SER A 99 30.08 -16.83 -0.89
CA SER A 99 31.28 -17.61 -1.23
C SER A 99 31.12 -18.44 -2.50
N GLU A 100 29.88 -18.72 -2.92
CA GLU A 100 29.57 -19.46 -4.15
C GLU A 100 29.28 -18.55 -5.35
N ASN A 101 29.48 -17.23 -5.23
CA ASN A 101 29.29 -16.32 -6.36
C ASN A 101 30.28 -16.66 -7.50
N THR A 102 29.77 -16.79 -8.73
CA THR A 102 30.58 -17.12 -9.90
C THR A 102 30.51 -16.04 -10.98
N TRP A 103 31.56 -15.97 -11.81
CA TRP A 103 31.59 -15.11 -12.98
C TRP A 103 30.95 -15.81 -14.17
N GLU A 104 29.81 -15.31 -14.63
CA GLU A 104 29.10 -15.88 -15.78
C GLU A 104 29.21 -14.97 -17.00
N PRO A 105 29.50 -15.52 -18.20
CA PRO A 105 29.46 -14.74 -19.43
C PRO A 105 28.02 -14.33 -19.75
N ARG A 106 27.85 -13.14 -20.36
CA ARG A 106 26.53 -12.58 -20.74
C ARG A 106 25.58 -13.56 -21.45
N ARG A 107 26.12 -14.48 -22.25
CA ARG A 107 25.37 -15.51 -23.00
C ARG A 107 24.69 -16.55 -22.12
N ASN A 108 25.18 -16.79 -20.90
CA ASN A 108 24.61 -17.75 -19.95
C ASN A 108 23.43 -17.14 -19.18
N LEU A 109 23.37 -15.81 -19.08
CA LEU A 109 22.38 -15.09 -18.28
C LEU A 109 21.11 -14.83 -19.09
N LYS A 110 20.08 -15.65 -18.83
CA LYS A 110 18.74 -15.52 -19.44
C LYS A 110 17.87 -14.45 -18.77
N CYS A 111 18.33 -13.85 -17.67
CA CYS A 111 17.60 -12.87 -16.86
C CYS A 111 17.65 -11.44 -17.46
N VAL A 112 17.05 -11.24 -18.64
CA VAL A 112 17.12 -9.97 -19.41
C VAL A 112 16.71 -8.74 -18.59
N LYS A 113 15.65 -8.85 -17.78
CA LYS A 113 15.18 -7.74 -16.93
C LYS A 113 16.23 -7.33 -15.89
N LEU A 114 16.87 -8.31 -15.23
CA LEU A 114 17.89 -8.06 -14.23
C LEU A 114 19.16 -7.48 -14.84
N LEU A 115 19.56 -7.97 -16.02
CA LEU A 115 20.69 -7.43 -16.77
C LEU A 115 20.47 -5.96 -17.15
N ARG A 116 19.27 -5.63 -17.65
CA ARG A 116 18.92 -4.24 -17.97
C ARG A 116 18.94 -3.36 -16.71
N GLN A 117 18.34 -3.83 -15.62
CA GLN A 117 18.35 -3.12 -14.34
C GLN A 117 19.77 -2.85 -13.83
N PHE A 118 20.65 -3.85 -13.90
CA PHE A 118 22.05 -3.70 -13.49
C PHE A 118 22.79 -2.66 -14.34
N GLN A 119 22.55 -2.63 -15.65
CA GLN A 119 23.17 -1.65 -16.53
C GLN A 119 22.67 -0.22 -16.25
N GLU A 120 21.35 -0.05 -16.04
CA GLU A 120 20.77 1.23 -15.64
C GLU A 120 21.37 1.73 -14.31
N ASP A 121 21.52 0.84 -13.32
CA ASP A 121 22.12 1.16 -12.02
C ASP A 121 23.62 1.50 -12.15
N LEU A 122 24.36 0.78 -13.01
CA LEU A 122 25.77 1.04 -13.30
C LEU A 122 25.96 2.40 -13.98
N GLU A 123 25.17 2.71 -15.00
CA GLU A 123 25.21 3.99 -15.69
C GLU A 123 24.84 5.15 -14.76
N ALA A 124 23.86 4.96 -13.88
CA ALA A 124 23.49 5.96 -12.87
C ALA A 124 24.63 6.21 -11.87
N GLU A 125 25.27 5.16 -11.35
CA GLU A 125 26.36 5.28 -10.38
C GLU A 125 27.63 5.91 -11.00
N LEU A 126 27.96 5.54 -12.23
CA LEU A 126 29.08 6.15 -12.95
C LEU A 126 28.85 7.64 -13.20
N ARG A 127 27.62 8.02 -13.60
CA ARG A 127 27.21 9.44 -13.73
C ARG A 127 27.34 10.17 -12.40
N ARG A 128 26.82 9.60 -11.31
CA ARG A 128 26.90 10.17 -9.95
C ARG A 128 28.34 10.44 -9.52
N ARG A 129 29.27 9.53 -9.82
CA ARG A 129 30.69 9.67 -9.49
C ARG A 129 31.50 10.49 -10.51
N ARG A 130 30.87 11.01 -11.58
CA ARG A 130 31.55 11.66 -12.72
C ARG A 130 32.68 10.81 -13.31
N LYS A 131 32.53 9.47 -13.29
CA LYS A 131 33.50 8.51 -13.85
C LYS A 131 33.04 8.07 -15.25
N ARG A 132 33.99 7.82 -16.16
CA ARG A 132 33.71 7.18 -17.46
C ARG A 132 33.81 5.66 -17.34
N ALA A 133 32.94 4.93 -18.02
CA ALA A 133 33.07 3.49 -18.21
C ALA A 133 34.28 3.21 -19.12
N GLY A 134 35.45 2.93 -18.54
CA GLY A 134 36.69 2.79 -19.34
C GLY A 134 37.61 1.63 -18.95
N GLY A 135 37.36 0.94 -17.83
CA GLY A 135 38.21 -0.14 -17.33
C GLY A 135 37.78 -1.53 -17.78
N ALA A 136 38.72 -2.48 -17.80
CA ALA A 136 38.42 -3.91 -17.98
C ALA A 136 37.65 -4.51 -16.78
N ARG A 137 37.71 -3.86 -15.61
CA ARG A 137 36.99 -4.19 -14.38
C ARG A 137 36.38 -2.94 -13.77
N LEU A 138 35.30 -3.10 -13.01
CA LEU A 138 34.73 -2.02 -12.21
C LEU A 138 35.64 -1.66 -11.03
N ASP A 139 35.54 -0.40 -10.63
CA ASP A 139 36.07 0.11 -9.36
C ASP A 139 35.37 -0.62 -8.19
N PRO A 140 36.09 -1.14 -7.17
CA PRO A 140 35.48 -1.87 -6.05
C PRO A 140 34.37 -1.07 -5.34
N GLY A 141 34.55 0.25 -5.26
CA GLY A 141 33.53 1.13 -4.69
C GLY A 141 32.24 1.20 -5.52
N VAL A 142 32.33 1.12 -6.86
CA VAL A 142 31.15 1.08 -7.75
C VAL A 142 30.45 -0.27 -7.62
N ALA A 143 31.19 -1.38 -7.64
CA ALA A 143 30.62 -2.71 -7.44
C ALA A 143 29.89 -2.82 -6.09
N SER A 144 30.47 -2.28 -5.01
CA SER A 144 29.82 -2.22 -3.70
C SER A 144 28.50 -1.44 -3.72
N SER A 145 28.45 -0.26 -4.36
CA SER A 145 27.20 0.50 -4.54
C SER A 145 26.13 -0.29 -5.28
N LEU A 146 26.51 -1.05 -6.32
CA LEU A 146 25.57 -1.87 -7.10
C LEU A 146 24.98 -3.00 -6.25
N VAL A 147 25.80 -3.67 -5.44
CA VAL A 147 25.32 -4.68 -4.49
C VAL A 147 24.35 -4.06 -3.47
N GLN A 148 24.68 -2.88 -2.92
CA GLN A 148 23.80 -2.18 -1.99
C GLN A 148 22.45 -1.81 -2.64
N ARG A 149 22.47 -1.30 -3.87
CA ARG A 149 21.28 -0.97 -4.67
C ARG A 149 20.44 -2.23 -4.96
N ALA A 150 21.07 -3.34 -5.33
CA ALA A 150 20.38 -4.60 -5.59
C ALA A 150 19.66 -5.12 -4.33
N ARG A 151 20.36 -5.16 -3.18
CA ARG A 151 19.76 -5.54 -1.89
C ARG A 151 18.64 -4.59 -1.47
N GLN A 152 18.79 -3.29 -1.70
CA GLN A 152 17.74 -2.30 -1.47
C GLN A 152 16.48 -2.64 -2.29
N ARG A 153 16.61 -2.86 -3.60
CA ARG A 153 15.47 -3.20 -4.48
C ARG A 153 14.75 -4.46 -4.00
N GLN A 154 15.47 -5.49 -3.55
CA GLN A 154 14.85 -6.68 -2.98
C GLN A 154 14.05 -6.40 -1.70
N ARG A 155 14.58 -5.58 -0.78
CA ARG A 155 13.84 -5.17 0.42
C ARG A 155 12.57 -4.40 0.07
N LEU A 156 12.66 -3.47 -0.90
CA LEU A 156 11.50 -2.71 -1.39
C LEU A 156 10.47 -3.60 -2.08
N GLN A 157 10.90 -4.61 -2.84
CA GLN A 157 9.99 -5.60 -3.45
C GLN A 157 9.25 -6.44 -2.41
N ARG A 158 9.94 -6.89 -1.36
CA ARG A 158 9.29 -7.61 -0.25
C ARG A 158 8.26 -6.72 0.47
N TRP A 159 8.60 -5.45 0.67
CA TRP A 159 7.67 -4.50 1.28
C TRP A 159 6.47 -4.19 0.37
N GLU A 160 6.69 -3.99 -0.94
CA GLU A 160 5.62 -3.86 -1.94
C GLU A 160 4.67 -5.07 -1.90
N ALA A 161 5.22 -6.29 -1.83
CA ALA A 161 4.43 -7.51 -1.72
C ALA A 161 3.60 -7.56 -0.42
N LEU A 162 4.20 -7.17 0.72
CA LEU A 162 3.51 -7.08 2.01
C LEU A 162 2.36 -6.07 1.95
N LEU A 163 2.60 -4.86 1.45
CA LEU A 163 1.57 -3.82 1.30
C LEU A 163 0.38 -4.32 0.45
N ASN A 164 0.67 -4.99 -0.66
CA ASN A 164 -0.38 -5.52 -1.55
C ASN A 164 -1.11 -6.74 -0.98
N ALA A 165 -0.49 -7.50 -0.07
CA ALA A 165 -1.13 -8.60 0.63
C ALA A 165 -2.02 -8.10 1.79
N THR A 166 -1.65 -6.98 2.42
CA THR A 166 -2.40 -6.40 3.55
C THR A 166 -3.57 -5.52 3.11
N ARG A 167 -3.48 -4.85 1.96
CA ARG A 167 -4.53 -3.93 1.49
C ARG A 167 -5.87 -4.65 1.27
N ASN A 168 -6.98 -3.97 1.56
CA ASN A 168 -8.34 -4.47 1.33
C ASN A 168 -9.10 -3.73 0.20
N HIS A 169 -8.39 -2.97 -0.62
CA HIS A 169 -8.93 -2.17 -1.72
C HIS A 169 -8.36 -2.60 -3.08
N LYS A 170 -8.96 -2.11 -4.17
CA LYS A 170 -8.63 -2.57 -5.54
C LYS A 170 -7.30 -2.02 -6.05
N GLY A 171 -6.98 -0.76 -5.74
CA GLY A 171 -5.81 -0.04 -6.27
C GLY A 171 -4.47 -0.57 -5.77
N ARG A 172 -3.58 -1.00 -6.67
CA ARG A 172 -2.28 -1.60 -6.31
C ARG A 172 -1.33 -0.57 -5.74
N ILE A 173 -0.45 -1.02 -4.85
CA ILE A 173 0.58 -0.18 -4.25
C ILE A 173 1.93 -0.58 -4.83
N PHE A 174 2.61 0.34 -5.50
CA PHE A 174 3.97 0.16 -5.97
C PHE A 174 4.95 0.87 -5.05
N VAL A 175 6.18 0.37 -4.96
CA VAL A 175 7.26 1.00 -4.20
C VAL A 175 8.48 1.21 -5.10
N ARG A 176 8.96 2.45 -5.20
CA ARG A 176 10.12 2.80 -6.04
C ARG A 176 11.07 3.74 -5.30
N ASN A 177 12.37 3.44 -5.33
CA ASN A 177 13.40 4.36 -4.86
C ASN A 177 14.56 4.35 -5.84
N ASP A 178 14.61 5.39 -6.67
CA ASP A 178 15.71 5.64 -7.61
C ASP A 178 16.54 6.87 -7.17
N ALA A 179 16.26 7.45 -6.00
CA ALA A 179 16.90 8.65 -5.48
C ALA A 179 18.12 8.32 -4.59
N ASP A 180 17.96 7.42 -3.62
CA ASP A 180 18.98 7.05 -2.63
C ASP A 180 18.90 5.57 -2.26
N LEU A 181 19.62 5.13 -1.21
CA LEU A 181 19.71 3.72 -0.79
C LEU A 181 18.76 3.35 0.35
N ASP A 182 17.79 4.21 0.70
CA ASP A 182 16.83 3.95 1.77
C ASP A 182 15.95 2.73 1.46
N GLY A 183 15.83 1.85 2.45
CA GLY A 183 14.92 0.71 2.39
C GLY A 183 13.51 1.07 2.87
N PRO A 184 12.65 0.05 3.07
CA PRO A 184 11.37 0.23 3.74
C PRO A 184 11.52 0.97 5.08
N PRO A 185 10.52 1.78 5.48
CA PRO A 185 10.49 2.38 6.82
C PRO A 185 10.51 1.27 7.88
N ARG A 186 11.22 1.50 8.99
CA ARG A 186 11.47 0.46 10.00
C ARG A 186 10.29 0.26 10.95
N ASP A 187 9.60 1.34 11.33
CA ASP A 187 8.60 1.34 12.41
C ASP A 187 7.22 1.76 11.90
N PHE A 188 6.81 1.19 10.76
CA PHE A 188 5.53 1.49 10.11
C PHE A 188 4.75 0.20 9.81
N THR A 189 3.49 0.18 10.22
CA THR A 189 2.54 -0.92 10.00
C THR A 189 1.38 -0.44 9.13
N TYR A 190 1.17 -1.12 8.00
CA TYR A 190 0.06 -0.80 7.11
C TYR A 190 -1.28 -1.26 7.69
N ILE A 191 -2.23 -0.36 7.82
CA ILE A 191 -3.61 -0.63 8.25
C ILE A 191 -4.62 -0.07 7.24
N ASN A 192 -5.80 -0.68 7.17
CA ASN A 192 -6.85 -0.30 6.22
C ASN A 192 -7.97 0.57 6.84
N ASN A 193 -8.13 0.49 8.16
CA ASN A 193 -9.15 1.21 8.93
C ASN A 193 -8.50 1.78 10.19
N TYR A 194 -9.15 2.73 10.84
CA TYR A 194 -8.69 3.29 12.10
C TYR A 194 -8.42 2.20 13.14
N LYS A 195 -7.35 2.42 13.90
CA LYS A 195 -7.09 1.70 15.15
C LYS A 195 -7.50 2.62 16.29
N THR A 196 -8.38 2.18 17.18
CA THR A 196 -8.77 3.00 18.35
C THR A 196 -7.72 2.87 19.45
N GLY A 197 -7.31 4.01 20.02
CA GLY A 197 -6.50 4.07 21.24
C GLY A 197 -7.31 3.67 22.48
N ASP A 198 -6.63 3.58 23.61
CA ASP A 198 -7.22 3.12 24.87
C ASP A 198 -8.37 4.03 25.32
N GLY A 199 -9.51 3.42 25.67
CA GLY A 199 -10.70 4.13 26.14
C GLY A 199 -11.55 4.80 25.05
N ILE A 200 -11.17 4.70 23.78
CA ILE A 200 -11.92 5.28 22.65
C ILE A 200 -12.78 4.19 22.00
N ALA A 201 -14.09 4.43 21.89
CA ALA A 201 -15.03 3.52 21.26
C ALA A 201 -15.73 4.21 20.08
N LEU A 202 -15.74 3.55 18.92
CA LEU A 202 -16.54 3.97 17.78
C LEU A 202 -17.97 3.44 17.96
N THR A 203 -18.95 4.33 18.04
CA THR A 203 -20.35 3.94 18.20
C THR A 203 -20.96 3.64 16.84
N GLU A 204 -21.41 2.39 16.65
CA GLU A 204 -22.12 2.03 15.44
C GLU A 204 -23.48 2.73 15.35
N VAL A 205 -23.80 3.20 14.16
CA VAL A 205 -25.07 3.81 13.82
C VAL A 205 -26.20 2.80 13.96
N ALA A 206 -27.27 3.20 14.64
CA ALA A 206 -28.42 2.35 14.89
C ALA A 206 -29.37 2.21 13.68
N VAL A 207 -29.36 3.19 12.77
CA VAL A 207 -30.34 3.31 11.68
C VAL A 207 -29.67 3.50 10.32
N GLY A 208 -30.31 2.99 9.28
CA GLY A 208 -29.93 3.20 7.89
C GLY A 208 -31.15 3.49 7.04
N CYS A 209 -30.93 3.97 5.81
CA CYS A 209 -32.02 4.24 4.89
C CYS A 209 -32.67 2.95 4.35
N GLU A 210 -33.93 3.06 3.95
CA GLU A 210 -34.71 1.96 3.37
C GLU A 210 -34.78 2.03 1.84
N CYS A 211 -34.02 2.94 1.23
CA CYS A 211 -34.07 3.18 -0.20
C CYS A 211 -33.58 1.96 -1.00
N GLN A 212 -34.30 1.63 -2.07
CA GLN A 212 -33.80 0.73 -3.12
C GLN A 212 -32.94 1.49 -4.13
N ASP A 213 -33.37 2.71 -4.49
CA ASP A 213 -32.60 3.66 -5.28
C ASP A 213 -32.40 4.95 -4.47
N CYS A 214 -31.21 5.08 -3.87
CA CYS A 214 -30.87 6.24 -3.05
C CYS A 214 -30.90 7.55 -3.85
N LEU A 215 -30.44 7.55 -5.10
CA LEU A 215 -30.26 8.78 -5.87
C LEU A 215 -31.53 9.19 -6.62
N GLY A 216 -32.21 8.24 -7.26
CA GLY A 216 -33.37 8.51 -8.11
C GLY A 216 -34.72 8.46 -7.38
N ALA A 217 -34.85 7.70 -6.29
CA ALA A 217 -36.11 7.53 -5.57
C ALA A 217 -35.91 7.39 -4.04
N PRO A 218 -35.45 8.45 -3.34
CA PRO A 218 -35.25 8.38 -1.90
C PRO A 218 -36.59 8.24 -1.15
N ALA A 219 -36.89 7.03 -0.70
CA ALA A 219 -38.11 6.71 0.06
C ALA A 219 -38.12 7.44 1.42
N GLY A 220 -38.79 8.59 1.51
CA GLY A 220 -38.89 9.37 2.76
C GLY A 220 -37.61 10.09 3.19
N GLY A 221 -36.58 10.09 2.34
CA GLY A 221 -35.24 10.65 2.60
C GLY A 221 -34.14 9.58 2.70
N CYS A 222 -33.01 9.80 2.02
CA CYS A 222 -31.82 8.95 2.12
C CYS A 222 -30.90 9.45 3.26
N CYS A 223 -29.83 8.72 3.59
CA CYS A 223 -28.79 9.18 4.54
C CYS A 223 -28.21 10.56 4.20
N ALA A 224 -28.15 10.91 2.90
CA ALA A 224 -27.81 12.26 2.44
C ALA A 224 -28.77 13.36 2.94
N GLY A 225 -29.93 12.99 3.48
CA GLY A 225 -30.85 13.88 4.19
C GLY A 225 -30.20 14.61 5.36
N ALA A 226 -29.22 13.99 6.02
CA ALA A 226 -28.40 14.63 7.05
C ALA A 226 -27.59 15.83 6.51
N SER A 227 -27.25 15.84 5.21
CA SER A 227 -26.63 16.97 4.51
C SER A 227 -27.66 17.96 3.95
N LEU A 228 -28.74 18.27 4.68
CA LEU A 228 -29.85 19.12 4.19
C LEU A 228 -30.40 18.63 2.83
N HIS A 229 -30.53 17.31 2.69
CA HIS A 229 -30.96 16.61 1.47
C HIS A 229 -30.05 16.79 0.23
N ARG A 230 -28.80 17.23 0.38
CA ARG A 230 -27.84 17.30 -0.74
C ARG A 230 -27.00 16.03 -0.82
N PHE A 231 -27.13 15.28 -1.92
CA PHE A 231 -26.22 14.18 -2.22
C PHE A 231 -24.79 14.68 -2.42
N ALA A 232 -23.86 14.03 -1.72
CA ALA A 232 -22.45 14.41 -1.80
C ALA A 232 -21.85 14.14 -3.17
N TYR A 233 -22.36 13.15 -3.90
CA TYR A 233 -21.79 12.65 -5.13
C TYR A 233 -22.73 12.81 -6.33
N ASN A 234 -22.16 12.98 -7.52
CA ASN A 234 -22.88 12.78 -8.77
C ASN A 234 -22.91 11.28 -9.18
N GLU A 235 -23.60 10.95 -10.27
CA GLU A 235 -23.67 9.59 -10.84
C GLU A 235 -22.31 8.98 -11.20
N ARG A 236 -21.27 9.79 -11.34
CA ARG A 236 -19.89 9.36 -11.62
C ARG A 236 -19.05 9.18 -10.35
N GLY A 237 -19.66 9.31 -9.16
CA GLY A 237 -18.97 9.23 -7.87
C GLY A 237 -18.08 10.44 -7.57
N GLN A 238 -18.28 11.57 -8.24
CA GLN A 238 -17.51 12.80 -8.00
C GLN A 238 -18.20 13.66 -6.94
N VAL A 239 -17.43 14.15 -5.97
CA VAL A 239 -17.94 15.05 -4.93
C VAL A 239 -18.44 16.37 -5.51
N ARG A 240 -19.61 16.82 -5.06
CA ARG A 240 -20.27 18.08 -5.45
C ARG A 240 -20.35 19.09 -4.31
N LEU A 241 -20.15 18.65 -3.08
CA LEU A 241 -20.13 19.54 -1.92
C LEU A 241 -18.89 20.43 -1.96
N ARG A 242 -19.03 21.61 -1.37
CA ARG A 242 -17.88 22.48 -1.09
C ARG A 242 -17.09 21.88 0.08
N ALA A 243 -15.79 22.14 0.13
CA ALA A 243 -14.96 21.77 1.27
C ALA A 243 -15.52 22.39 2.56
N GLY A 244 -15.37 21.68 3.69
CA GLY A 244 -15.94 22.07 4.99
C GLY A 244 -17.36 21.56 5.24
N LEU A 245 -18.10 21.12 4.22
CA LEU A 245 -19.37 20.43 4.42
C LEU A 245 -19.14 18.92 4.63
N PRO A 246 -19.84 18.29 5.60
CA PRO A 246 -19.71 16.87 5.86
C PRO A 246 -20.37 16.02 4.78
N ILE A 247 -19.81 14.84 4.54
CA ILE A 247 -20.40 13.82 3.69
C ILE A 247 -21.01 12.71 4.54
N TYR A 248 -22.31 12.47 4.42
CA TYR A 248 -22.96 11.30 5.02
C TYR A 248 -23.21 10.22 3.96
N GLU A 249 -22.44 9.14 4.02
CA GLU A 249 -22.66 7.97 3.17
C GLU A 249 -23.76 7.07 3.72
N CYS A 250 -24.24 6.16 2.86
CA CYS A 250 -25.03 5.03 3.33
C CYS A 250 -24.15 4.07 4.15
N ASN A 251 -24.72 3.50 5.20
CA ASN A 251 -24.01 2.70 6.19
C ASN A 251 -24.40 1.22 6.14
N SER A 252 -23.83 0.40 7.03
CA SER A 252 -24.09 -1.05 7.14
C SER A 252 -25.54 -1.41 7.47
N ARG A 253 -26.33 -0.48 8.03
CA ARG A 253 -27.76 -0.65 8.34
C ARG A 253 -28.69 -0.26 7.19
N CYS A 254 -28.16 0.32 6.11
CA CYS A 254 -28.97 0.70 4.94
C CYS A 254 -29.32 -0.51 4.07
N ARG A 255 -30.52 -0.50 3.47
CA ARG A 255 -30.98 -1.57 2.56
C ARG A 255 -30.33 -1.52 1.17
N CYS A 256 -29.75 -0.38 0.79
CA CYS A 256 -29.14 -0.20 -0.51
C CYS A 256 -27.85 -1.03 -0.66
N ALA A 257 -27.63 -1.53 -1.88
CA ALA A 257 -26.51 -2.41 -2.22
C ALA A 257 -25.14 -1.71 -2.17
N ALA A 258 -24.07 -2.50 -2.29
CA ALA A 258 -22.69 -2.03 -2.22
C ALA A 258 -22.28 -1.09 -3.38
N ASP A 259 -22.98 -1.17 -4.51
CA ASP A 259 -22.83 -0.30 -5.68
C ASP A 259 -23.63 1.01 -5.57
N CYS A 260 -24.32 1.23 -4.44
CA CYS A 260 -25.05 2.46 -4.18
C CYS A 260 -24.18 3.71 -4.49
N PRO A 261 -24.73 4.71 -5.19
CA PRO A 261 -24.00 5.93 -5.54
C PRO A 261 -23.58 6.74 -4.31
N ASN A 262 -24.20 6.53 -3.15
CA ASN A 262 -23.84 7.13 -1.86
C ASN A 262 -22.92 6.23 -1.00
N ARG A 263 -22.10 5.38 -1.64
CA ARG A 263 -21.09 4.51 -1.00
C ARG A 263 -19.74 4.63 -1.71
N VAL A 264 -19.20 5.85 -1.88
CA VAL A 264 -17.96 6.12 -2.62
C VAL A 264 -16.71 5.80 -1.80
N VAL A 265 -16.59 6.37 -0.60
CA VAL A 265 -15.39 6.30 0.26
C VAL A 265 -15.20 4.87 0.76
N GLN A 266 -16.27 4.22 1.21
CA GLN A 266 -16.22 2.84 1.70
C GLN A 266 -15.84 1.78 0.65
N ARG A 267 -15.82 2.14 -0.65
CA ARG A 267 -15.29 1.25 -1.69
C ARG A 267 -13.75 1.18 -1.71
N GLY A 268 -13.09 2.04 -0.94
CA GLY A 268 -11.64 2.10 -0.82
C GLY A 268 -10.95 2.62 -2.09
N ILE A 269 -9.62 2.62 -2.08
CA ILE A 269 -8.79 3.14 -3.17
C ILE A 269 -9.03 2.34 -4.45
N GLN A 270 -9.37 3.06 -5.54
CA GLN A 270 -9.62 2.47 -6.86
C GLN A 270 -8.41 2.57 -7.80
N TYR A 271 -7.43 3.42 -7.49
CA TYR A 271 -6.32 3.76 -8.37
C TYR A 271 -5.04 3.01 -7.99
N ASP A 272 -4.26 2.62 -8.98
CA ASP A 272 -2.89 2.17 -8.76
C ASP A 272 -2.02 3.36 -8.30
N LEU A 273 -1.40 3.24 -7.13
CA LEU A 273 -0.59 4.29 -6.51
C LEU A 273 0.84 3.81 -6.30
N CYS A 274 1.80 4.73 -6.31
CA CYS A 274 3.22 4.43 -6.11
C CYS A 274 3.77 5.27 -4.97
N ILE A 275 4.24 4.60 -3.91
CA ILE A 275 5.12 5.20 -2.92
C ILE A 275 6.49 5.34 -3.58
N PHE A 276 7.01 6.56 -3.66
CA PHE A 276 8.29 6.83 -4.32
C PHE A 276 9.19 7.71 -3.46
N LYS A 277 10.50 7.51 -3.55
CA LYS A 277 11.47 8.40 -2.88
C LYS A 277 11.66 9.67 -3.73
N THR A 278 11.46 10.84 -3.14
CA THR A 278 11.64 12.12 -3.82
C THR A 278 13.14 12.42 -4.01
N HIS A 279 13.47 13.18 -5.05
CA HIS A 279 14.87 13.57 -5.34
C HIS A 279 15.31 14.86 -4.63
N ASP A 280 14.36 15.58 -4.03
CA ASP A 280 14.54 16.91 -3.43
C ASP A 280 14.65 16.88 -1.90
N GLY A 281 14.76 15.68 -1.30
CA GLY A 281 14.98 15.51 0.14
C GLY A 281 13.73 15.56 1.00
N ARG A 282 12.53 15.69 0.41
CA ARG A 282 11.24 15.59 1.15
C ARG A 282 10.96 14.19 1.69
N GLY A 283 11.71 13.18 1.24
CA GLY A 283 11.62 11.81 1.75
C GLY A 283 10.77 10.93 0.84
N TRP A 284 9.81 10.22 1.41
CA TRP A 284 8.86 9.44 0.62
C TRP A 284 7.69 10.32 0.18
N GLY A 285 7.14 10.03 -0.99
CA GLY A 285 5.97 10.68 -1.56
C GLY A 285 5.02 9.63 -2.15
N VAL A 286 3.81 10.04 -2.52
CA VAL A 286 2.86 9.19 -3.26
C VAL A 286 2.56 9.83 -4.59
N ARG A 287 2.51 9.04 -5.66
CA ARG A 287 2.02 9.47 -6.98
C ARG A 287 1.00 8.49 -7.52
N THR A 288 0.08 9.00 -8.34
CA THR A 288 -0.85 8.13 -9.07
C THR A 288 -0.17 7.48 -10.28
N MET A 289 -0.52 6.25 -10.62
CA MET A 289 -0.06 5.57 -11.84
C MET A 289 -1.02 5.75 -13.02
N GLU A 290 -2.17 6.38 -12.77
CA GLU A 290 -3.24 6.59 -13.75
C GLU A 290 -3.87 7.97 -13.60
N HIS A 291 -4.68 8.37 -14.58
CA HIS A 291 -5.35 9.66 -14.58
C HIS A 291 -6.53 9.68 -13.59
N ILE A 292 -6.51 10.61 -12.63
CA ILE A 292 -7.61 10.85 -11.69
C ILE A 292 -8.39 12.08 -12.17
N ARG A 293 -9.71 11.96 -12.30
CA ARG A 293 -10.57 13.09 -12.68
C ARG A 293 -10.80 14.01 -11.47
N LYS A 294 -11.07 15.29 -11.72
CA LYS A 294 -11.47 16.25 -10.68
C LYS A 294 -12.61 15.70 -9.81
N ASN A 295 -12.57 16.03 -8.52
CA ASN A 295 -13.54 15.67 -7.50
C ASN A 295 -13.73 14.16 -7.28
N CYS A 296 -12.79 13.31 -7.68
CA CYS A 296 -12.83 11.87 -7.36
C CYS A 296 -12.20 11.58 -6.00
N PHE A 297 -12.78 10.62 -5.27
CA PHE A 297 -12.19 10.05 -4.06
C PHE A 297 -10.87 9.34 -4.40
N VAL A 298 -9.82 9.59 -3.63
CA VAL A 298 -8.48 9.04 -3.86
C VAL A 298 -8.09 8.04 -2.77
N MET A 299 -8.14 8.45 -1.50
CA MET A 299 -7.81 7.62 -0.34
C MET A 299 -8.34 8.26 0.95
N GLU A 300 -8.29 7.53 2.06
CA GLU A 300 -8.55 8.08 3.40
C GLU A 300 -7.25 8.35 4.15
N TYR A 301 -7.28 9.26 5.12
CA TYR A 301 -6.20 9.39 6.10
C TYR A 301 -6.51 8.51 7.31
N VAL A 302 -5.68 7.48 7.51
CA VAL A 302 -5.90 6.44 8.52
C VAL A 302 -4.70 6.35 9.44
N GLY A 303 -4.98 6.20 10.74
CA GLY A 303 -3.98 5.99 11.79
C GLY A 303 -4.60 5.46 13.08
N GLU A 304 -3.88 5.62 14.19
CA GLU A 304 -4.41 5.41 15.54
C GLU A 304 -5.20 6.64 15.98
N ILE A 305 -6.46 6.47 16.37
CA ILE A 305 -7.24 7.54 16.99
C ILE A 305 -6.82 7.63 18.45
N ILE A 306 -6.35 8.80 18.87
CA ILE A 306 -5.93 9.12 20.24
C ILE A 306 -6.64 10.39 20.70
N THR A 307 -6.61 10.68 22.00
CA THR A 307 -7.09 11.97 22.52
C THR A 307 -6.11 13.08 22.14
N THR A 308 -6.60 14.32 22.05
CA THR A 308 -5.73 15.49 21.80
C THR A 308 -4.63 15.62 22.86
N GLU A 309 -4.91 15.31 24.14
CA GLU A 309 -3.91 15.28 25.22
C GLU A 309 -2.77 14.27 24.93
N GLU A 310 -3.11 13.06 24.48
CA GLU A 310 -2.12 12.06 24.11
C GLU A 310 -1.35 12.48 22.84
N ALA A 311 -2.02 13.16 21.91
CA ALA A 311 -1.40 13.71 20.72
C ALA A 311 -0.37 14.79 21.06
N GLU A 312 -0.68 15.73 21.96
CA GLU A 312 0.28 16.73 22.46
C GLU A 312 1.50 16.07 23.12
N ARG A 313 1.26 15.06 23.97
CA ARG A 313 2.32 14.30 24.65
C ARG A 313 3.26 13.63 23.64
N ARG A 314 2.73 13.04 22.57
CA ARG A 314 3.51 12.43 21.48
C ARG A 314 4.14 13.47 20.56
N GLY A 315 3.43 14.57 20.29
CA GLY A 315 3.83 15.67 19.41
C GLY A 315 5.15 16.30 19.82
N HIS A 316 5.38 16.49 21.12
CA HIS A 316 6.67 16.95 21.65
C HIS A 316 7.87 16.08 21.24
N ILE A 317 7.66 14.78 20.99
CA ILE A 317 8.69 13.87 20.50
C ILE A 317 8.82 13.98 18.97
N TYR A 318 7.69 14.08 18.26
CA TYR A 318 7.64 14.14 16.80
C TYR A 318 8.18 15.45 16.22
N ASP A 319 7.93 16.59 16.88
CA ASP A 319 8.44 17.90 16.47
C ASP A 319 9.97 17.92 16.41
N ARG A 320 10.61 17.27 17.39
CA ARG A 320 12.08 17.12 17.43
C ARG A 320 12.63 16.25 16.29
N GLN A 321 11.78 15.42 15.70
CA GLN A 321 12.10 14.54 14.57
C GLN A 321 11.67 15.14 13.22
N GLY A 322 10.99 16.30 13.22
CA GLY A 322 10.43 16.90 12.01
C GLY A 322 9.31 16.08 11.38
N ALA A 323 8.64 15.25 12.16
CA ALA A 323 7.58 14.35 11.73
C ALA A 323 6.20 15.00 11.91
N THR A 324 5.37 14.94 10.88
CA THR A 324 4.01 15.53 10.87
C THR A 324 3.01 14.45 10.48
N TYR A 325 2.61 13.65 11.47
CA TYR A 325 1.69 12.51 11.29
C TYR A 325 0.39 12.64 12.09
N LEU A 326 0.30 13.67 12.93
CA LEU A 326 -0.89 14.00 13.71
C LEU A 326 -1.87 14.78 12.84
N PHE A 327 -3.13 14.36 12.84
CA PHE A 327 -4.21 15.02 12.13
C PHE A 327 -5.39 15.20 13.10
N ASP A 328 -5.65 16.43 13.52
CA ASP A 328 -6.69 16.75 14.49
C ASP A 328 -8.09 16.60 13.86
N LEU A 329 -9.02 16.00 14.61
CA LEU A 329 -10.40 15.78 14.18
C LEU A 329 -11.30 16.95 14.61
N ASP A 330 -10.91 18.16 14.23
CA ASP A 330 -11.46 19.44 14.70
C ASP A 330 -12.78 19.88 14.01
N TYR A 331 -13.54 18.93 13.43
CA TYR A 331 -14.76 19.26 12.69
C TYR A 331 -15.84 19.93 13.57
N VAL A 332 -16.03 19.45 14.79
CA VAL A 332 -16.94 20.04 15.79
C VAL A 332 -16.21 20.48 17.05
N GLU A 333 -15.33 19.63 17.58
CA GLU A 333 -14.58 19.83 18.82
C GLU A 333 -13.22 19.16 18.70
N ASP A 334 -12.19 19.77 19.27
CA ASP A 334 -10.83 19.22 19.33
C ASP A 334 -10.70 18.25 20.51
N VAL A 335 -11.21 17.03 20.31
CA VAL A 335 -11.20 15.95 21.33
C VAL A 335 -10.25 14.82 20.93
N TYR A 336 -10.12 14.57 19.63
CA TYR A 336 -9.42 13.42 19.08
C TYR A 336 -8.49 13.82 17.94
N THR A 337 -7.42 13.05 17.80
CA THR A 337 -6.41 13.21 16.76
C THR A 337 -6.12 11.84 16.14
N VAL A 338 -5.89 11.79 14.83
CA VAL A 338 -5.39 10.60 14.13
C VAL A 338 -3.87 10.67 14.07
N ASP A 339 -3.19 9.73 14.71
CA ASP A 339 -1.74 9.54 14.67
C ASP A 339 -1.36 8.45 13.67
N ALA A 340 -0.78 8.85 12.54
CA ALA A 340 -0.31 7.94 11.51
C ALA A 340 1.17 7.55 11.63
N ALA A 341 1.87 7.88 12.73
CA ALA A 341 3.33 7.70 12.83
C ALA A 341 3.76 6.23 12.73
N HIS A 342 3.04 5.33 13.41
CA HIS A 342 3.38 3.91 13.48
C HIS A 342 2.38 2.99 12.77
N TYR A 343 1.12 3.39 12.72
CA TYR A 343 0.06 2.67 12.03
C TYR A 343 -0.55 3.63 11.04
N GLY A 344 -0.58 3.29 9.76
CA GLY A 344 -1.25 4.11 8.76
C GLY A 344 -1.47 3.39 7.45
N ASN A 345 -2.16 4.03 6.51
CA ASN A 345 -2.28 3.51 5.15
C ASN A 345 -1.28 4.26 4.22
N ILE A 346 -1.55 4.28 2.91
CA ILE A 346 -0.65 4.96 1.95
C ILE A 346 -0.63 6.49 2.15
N SER A 347 -1.65 7.09 2.78
CA SER A 347 -1.73 8.52 3.07
C SER A 347 -0.59 9.02 3.95
N HIS A 348 -0.01 8.14 4.77
CA HIS A 348 1.16 8.44 5.61
C HIS A 348 2.32 9.03 4.80
N PHE A 349 2.45 8.65 3.53
CA PHE A 349 3.54 9.09 2.65
C PHE A 349 3.16 10.27 1.75
N VAL A 350 1.96 10.85 1.89
CA VAL A 350 1.50 11.96 1.04
C VAL A 350 2.10 13.26 1.57
N ASN A 351 2.85 13.97 0.73
CA ASN A 351 3.56 15.19 1.13
C ASN A 351 2.64 16.42 1.17
N HIS A 352 3.12 17.43 1.90
CA HIS A 352 2.57 18.78 1.86
C HIS A 352 2.83 19.49 0.52
N SER A 353 1.87 20.32 0.08
CA SER A 353 2.08 21.38 -0.91
C SER A 353 1.24 22.61 -0.60
N CYS A 354 1.75 23.81 -0.90
CA CYS A 354 0.98 25.05 -0.88
C CYS A 354 0.00 25.19 -2.06
N ASN A 355 0.12 24.34 -3.10
CA ASN A 355 -0.83 24.26 -4.21
C ASN A 355 -1.23 22.79 -4.41
N PRO A 356 -1.96 22.21 -3.45
CA PRO A 356 -2.22 20.79 -3.42
C PRO A 356 -3.17 20.35 -4.53
N ASN A 357 -3.14 19.05 -4.84
CA ASN A 357 -4.11 18.43 -5.75
C ASN A 357 -5.15 17.55 -5.03
N LEU A 358 -5.04 17.43 -3.70
CA LEU A 358 -6.01 16.77 -2.83
C LEU A 358 -6.65 17.78 -1.86
N GLN A 359 -7.93 17.56 -1.58
CA GLN A 359 -8.74 18.27 -0.59
C GLN A 359 -9.33 17.27 0.39
N VAL A 360 -9.40 17.67 1.64
CA VAL A 360 -9.96 16.86 2.72
C VAL A 360 -11.46 17.09 2.88
N TYR A 361 -12.18 16.00 3.15
CA TYR A 361 -13.59 15.99 3.54
C TYR A 361 -13.77 15.11 4.77
N ASN A 362 -14.64 15.56 5.68
CA ASN A 362 -15.14 14.78 6.80
C ASN A 362 -16.26 13.87 6.31
N VAL A 363 -16.19 12.59 6.65
CA VAL A 363 -17.10 11.56 6.16
C VAL A 363 -17.66 10.73 7.31
N PHE A 364 -18.98 10.58 7.32
CA PHE A 364 -19.72 9.80 8.29
C PHE A 364 -20.40 8.63 7.60
N ILE A 365 -20.20 7.43 8.14
CA ILE A 365 -20.68 6.17 7.56
C ILE A 365 -21.35 5.36 8.68
N ASP A 366 -20.61 4.43 9.28
CA ASP A 366 -21.08 3.60 10.38
C ASP A 366 -20.93 4.27 11.74
N ASN A 367 -20.12 5.32 11.85
CA ASN A 367 -20.07 6.19 13.02
C ASN A 367 -20.60 7.57 12.64
N LEU A 368 -21.58 8.06 13.40
CA LEU A 368 -22.16 9.40 13.23
C LEU A 368 -21.76 10.37 14.35
N ASP A 369 -20.89 9.96 15.27
CA ASP A 369 -20.29 10.89 16.23
C ASP A 369 -19.42 11.90 15.47
N GLU A 370 -19.86 13.16 15.45
CA GLU A 370 -19.22 14.23 14.69
C GLU A 370 -17.80 14.56 15.16
N ARG A 371 -17.42 14.11 16.37
CA ARG A 371 -16.06 14.21 16.92
C ARG A 371 -15.10 13.19 16.31
N LEU A 372 -15.62 12.16 15.63
CA LEU A 372 -14.85 11.05 15.07
C LEU A 372 -15.18 10.85 13.58
N PRO A 373 -15.00 11.89 12.74
CA PRO A 373 -15.18 11.76 11.29
C PRO A 373 -14.10 10.86 10.69
N ARG A 374 -14.43 10.23 9.57
CA ARG A 374 -13.41 9.68 8.66
C ARG A 374 -12.85 10.79 7.79
N ILE A 375 -11.54 10.82 7.64
CA ILE A 375 -10.84 11.79 6.81
C ILE A 375 -10.68 11.22 5.41
N ALA A 376 -11.32 11.82 4.40
CA ALA A 376 -11.21 11.38 3.01
C ALA A 376 -10.56 12.44 2.12
N PHE A 377 -9.67 12.02 1.24
CA PHE A 377 -9.02 12.86 0.24
C PHE A 377 -9.72 12.74 -1.12
N PHE A 378 -10.12 13.88 -1.66
CA PHE A 378 -10.69 14.02 -3.00
C PHE A 378 -9.80 14.91 -3.85
N SER A 379 -9.65 14.60 -5.14
CA SER A 379 -8.87 15.43 -6.06
C SER A 379 -9.54 16.80 -6.29
N THR A 380 -8.78 17.90 -6.28
CA THR A 380 -9.30 19.27 -6.55
C THR A 380 -9.37 19.60 -8.05
N ARG A 381 -8.59 18.88 -8.85
CA ARG A 381 -8.46 19.03 -10.31
C ARG A 381 -8.12 17.68 -10.94
N PRO A 382 -8.13 17.57 -12.29
CA PRO A 382 -7.56 16.39 -12.93
C PRO A 382 -6.08 16.22 -12.56
N ILE A 383 -5.68 14.99 -12.24
CA ILE A 383 -4.31 14.61 -11.85
C ILE A 383 -3.80 13.60 -12.88
N ARG A 384 -2.61 13.87 -13.44
CA ARG A 384 -2.05 13.03 -14.49
C ARG A 384 -1.36 11.80 -13.91
N ALA A 385 -1.29 10.73 -14.72
CA ALA A 385 -0.45 9.59 -14.38
C ALA A 385 1.00 10.04 -14.13
N GLY A 386 1.60 9.57 -13.05
CA GLY A 386 2.94 9.92 -12.60
C GLY A 386 3.03 11.19 -11.73
N GLU A 387 1.95 11.94 -11.57
CA GLU A 387 1.92 13.16 -10.78
C GLU A 387 1.87 12.86 -9.27
N GLU A 388 2.69 13.56 -8.48
CA GLU A 388 2.71 13.46 -7.02
C GLU A 388 1.40 13.97 -6.41
N LEU A 389 0.85 13.20 -5.49
CA LEU A 389 -0.33 13.54 -4.70
C LEU A 389 0.12 14.35 -3.48
N THR A 390 -0.54 15.48 -3.24
CA THR A 390 -0.20 16.38 -2.13
C THR A 390 -1.46 17.04 -1.55
N PHE A 391 -1.42 17.35 -0.26
CA PHE A 391 -2.47 18.12 0.43
C PHE A 391 -1.86 19.28 1.25
N ASP A 392 -2.68 20.24 1.67
CA ASP A 392 -2.22 21.29 2.56
C ASP A 392 -2.28 20.80 4.02
N TYR A 393 -1.14 20.70 4.70
CA TYR A 393 -1.07 20.27 6.10
C TYR A 393 -1.66 21.31 7.05
N LYS A 394 -1.69 22.57 6.63
CA LYS A 394 -2.31 23.65 7.39
C LYS A 394 -3.80 23.79 7.08
N MET A 395 -4.30 23.02 6.11
CA MET A 395 -5.71 22.97 5.75
C MET A 395 -6.31 24.37 5.49
N GLN A 396 -5.53 25.29 4.93
CA GLN A 396 -6.00 26.65 4.68
C GLN A 396 -7.08 26.62 3.60
N ILE A 397 -8.29 26.99 3.97
CA ILE A 397 -9.39 27.14 3.02
C ILE A 397 -9.11 28.40 2.19
N ASP A 398 -9.02 28.25 0.87
CA ASP A 398 -8.79 29.37 -0.03
C ASP A 398 -9.86 30.47 0.18
N PRO A 399 -9.47 31.76 0.32
CA PRO A 399 -10.42 32.85 0.58
C PRO A 399 -11.47 33.03 -0.53
N VAL A 400 -11.19 32.56 -1.75
CA VAL A 400 -12.10 32.63 -2.89
C VAL A 400 -13.34 31.75 -2.68
N ASP A 401 -13.19 30.61 -1.99
CA ASP A 401 -14.31 29.78 -1.55
C ASP A 401 -15.00 30.36 -0.30
N ALA A 402 -14.32 31.23 0.46
CA ALA A 402 -14.82 31.94 1.63
C ALA A 402 -15.51 33.30 1.34
N GLU A 403 -15.30 33.91 0.18
CA GLU A 403 -16.06 35.10 -0.24
C GLU A 403 -17.40 34.72 -0.88
N SER A 404 -17.48 33.56 -1.52
CA SER A 404 -18.76 33.02 -2.00
C SER A 404 -19.73 32.66 -0.87
N THR A 405 -19.26 32.45 0.36
CA THR A 405 -20.12 32.23 1.55
C THR A 405 -20.69 33.53 2.13
N LYS A 406 -20.10 34.70 1.87
CA LYS A 406 -20.64 36.00 2.33
C LYS A 406 -21.70 36.59 1.39
N MET A 407 -21.62 36.30 0.09
CA MET A 407 -22.64 36.78 -0.87
C MET A 407 -23.96 36.01 -0.78
N ASP A 408 -23.93 34.72 -0.42
CA ASP A 408 -25.14 33.90 -0.31
C ASP A 408 -25.95 34.18 0.98
N SER A 409 -25.34 34.73 2.03
CA SER A 409 -26.04 35.15 3.27
C SER A 409 -26.78 36.49 3.14
N ASN A 410 -26.43 37.32 2.16
CA ASN A 410 -27.07 38.63 1.95
C ASN A 410 -28.28 38.60 1.00
N PHE A 411 -28.62 37.46 0.41
CA PHE A 411 -29.78 37.34 -0.49
C PHE A 411 -31.07 36.88 0.22
N SER A 412 -31.02 36.62 1.53
CA SER A 412 -32.19 36.21 2.33
C SER A 412 -32.81 37.35 3.17
N LEU A 413 -32.37 38.60 2.99
CA LEU A 413 -32.88 39.76 3.75
C LEU A 413 -33.27 40.96 2.87
N ALA A 414 -33.94 40.71 1.74
CA ALA A 414 -34.60 41.75 0.96
C ALA A 414 -35.93 41.22 0.41
N GLY A 415 -37.01 41.34 1.19
CA GLY A 415 -38.31 40.89 0.73
C GLY A 415 -39.47 41.02 1.70
N LEU A 416 -39.59 42.11 2.47
CA LEU A 416 -40.88 42.52 3.05
C LEU A 416 -40.97 44.05 3.04
N THR A 417 -41.62 44.59 2.01
CA THR A 417 -42.19 45.94 2.01
C THR A 417 -43.67 45.84 2.33
N GLY A 418 -44.15 46.64 3.29
CA GLY A 418 -45.57 46.85 3.48
C GLY A 418 -45.98 47.24 4.91
N SER A 419 -45.76 48.51 5.27
CA SER A 419 -46.55 49.21 6.31
C SER A 419 -47.96 49.51 5.77
N PRO A 420 -48.96 49.79 6.63
CA PRO A 420 -49.01 51.06 7.38
C PRO A 420 -48.61 50.97 8.85
#